data_AF-A0A0M4QHG3-F1
#
_entry.id   AF-A0A0M4QHG3-F1
#
_cell.length_a   1.000
_cell.length_b   1.000
_cell.length_c   1.000
_cell.angle_alpha   90.00
_cell.angle_beta   90.00
_cell.angle_gamma   90.00
#
_symmetry.space_group_name_H-M   'P 1'
#
loop_
_entity.id
_entity.type
_entity.pdbx_description
1 polymer ?
#
loop_
_entity_poly.entity_id
_entity_poly.type
_entity_poly.pdbx_seq_one_letter_code
_entity_poly.pdbx_strand_id
1 'polypeptide(L)'
;MMTSDLVDPSEGDPKPARQASAERAAAAAMVAEAKARGLALTGPDGLLKLFTKNVLETALNEEMTEHLGHDKNRADPGRESTNVRNGSRSKTVLSDAAGDVEIDVPRDRASTFEPQIVKKRQRRLTDVDEVVLSLYAKGMTTGEVSAHFADIYGASVSKETVSRITDKVVAEMNDWVGRPLDSVYAAVFIDAVHVKVRDGQVANRPVYAAIGVTVDGCKDVLGLWMGVGSEGAKFWMSVLVDLKNRGVRDVLFLVCDGLKGLPEVVANVWPQTIVQTCVVHLIRNTFRLVGRQDWDAVKRDIKPIYAAPNPNAALIAMDELDEKWGRKYAAMIRLWRNAWEEFVPFLDYDVEIRRVICSTNAIESLNARYRRAVRARGHFPTEPFPVVGSGWRRHAGGVEVLNEGAGPR
;
A
#
# COMPACT_ATOMS: atom_id res chain seq x y z
N MET A 1 -50.39 -48.02 -24.17
CA MET A 1 -51.23 -46.80 -24.17
C MET A 1 -50.51 -45.80 -23.26
N MET A 2 -49.84 -44.79 -23.84
CA MET A 2 -50.25 -43.36 -23.82
C MET A 2 -50.19 -42.77 -22.39
N THR A 3 -49.51 -41.66 -22.05
CA THR A 3 -48.96 -40.50 -22.78
C THR A 3 -48.25 -39.58 -21.75
N SER A 4 -47.25 -38.78 -22.20
CA SER A 4 -46.97 -37.37 -21.78
C SER A 4 -46.48 -37.09 -20.33
N ASP A 5 -45.59 -36.16 -19.97
CA ASP A 5 -44.54 -35.32 -20.58
C ASP A 5 -43.90 -34.50 -19.41
N LEU A 6 -42.68 -33.96 -19.61
CA LEU A 6 -42.02 -32.80 -18.93
C LEU A 6 -41.04 -32.95 -17.71
N VAL A 7 -39.73 -32.73 -18.00
CA VAL A 7 -38.74 -31.75 -17.41
C VAL A 7 -38.33 -31.92 -15.92
N ASP A 8 -37.07 -31.86 -15.42
CA ASP A 8 -35.65 -31.71 -15.84
C ASP A 8 -34.79 -31.79 -14.54
N PRO A 9 -33.58 -32.38 -14.50
CA PRO A 9 -32.58 -32.04 -13.50
C PRO A 9 -31.34 -31.40 -14.13
N SER A 10 -31.17 -30.12 -13.83
CA SER A 10 -29.97 -29.33 -14.09
C SER A 10 -28.67 -30.01 -13.68
N GLU A 11 -27.84 -30.38 -14.67
CA GLU A 11 -26.41 -30.61 -14.49
C GLU A 11 -25.70 -29.26 -14.25
N GLY A 12 -25.37 -28.98 -12.99
CA GLY A 12 -24.54 -27.84 -12.60
C GLY A 12 -23.06 -28.10 -12.87
N ASP A 13 -22.50 -27.37 -13.82
CA ASP A 13 -21.09 -27.40 -14.27
C ASP A 13 -20.13 -26.89 -13.14
N PRO A 14 -19.09 -27.65 -12.72
CA PRO A 14 -18.17 -27.22 -11.65
C PRO A 14 -17.01 -26.39 -12.22
N LYS A 15 -17.17 -25.06 -12.37
CA LYS A 15 -16.17 -24.20 -13.06
C LYS A 15 -15.62 -22.90 -12.41
N PRO A 16 -15.93 -22.42 -11.18
CA PRO A 16 -15.32 -21.15 -10.72
C PRO A 16 -13.92 -21.27 -10.11
N ALA A 17 -13.67 -22.29 -9.27
CA ALA A 17 -12.49 -22.31 -8.39
C ALA A 17 -11.18 -22.71 -9.11
N ARG A 18 -11.27 -23.58 -10.12
CA ARG A 18 -10.11 -24.09 -10.86
C ARG A 18 -9.56 -23.08 -11.87
N GLN A 19 -10.43 -22.20 -12.38
CA GLN A 19 -10.08 -21.18 -13.36
C GLN A 19 -9.35 -19.99 -12.71
N ALA A 20 -9.80 -19.55 -11.53
CA ALA A 20 -9.11 -18.53 -10.73
C ALA A 20 -7.71 -18.95 -10.24
N SER A 21 -7.50 -20.26 -10.02
CA SER A 21 -6.18 -20.83 -9.68
C SER A 21 -5.23 -20.82 -10.89
N ALA A 22 -5.74 -21.10 -12.09
CA ALA A 22 -4.95 -21.08 -13.32
C ALA A 22 -4.55 -19.65 -13.73
N GLU A 23 -5.45 -18.68 -13.55
CA GLU A 23 -5.19 -17.26 -13.81
C GLU A 23 -4.15 -16.68 -12.84
N ARG A 24 -4.22 -17.04 -11.55
CA ARG A 24 -3.19 -16.66 -10.56
C ARG A 24 -1.83 -17.29 -10.86
N ALA A 25 -1.80 -18.55 -11.30
CA ALA A 25 -0.56 -19.22 -11.71
C ALA A 25 0.05 -18.58 -12.96
N ALA A 26 -0.77 -18.17 -13.93
CA ALA A 26 -0.32 -17.47 -15.13
C ALA A 26 0.21 -16.06 -14.82
N ALA A 27 -0.46 -15.31 -13.94
CA ALA A 27 0.02 -13.99 -13.49
C ALA A 27 1.34 -14.09 -12.70
N ALA A 28 1.47 -15.09 -11.82
CA ALA A 28 2.70 -15.34 -11.08
C ALA A 28 3.85 -15.77 -12.01
N ALA A 29 3.57 -16.59 -13.04
CA ALA A 29 4.54 -16.98 -14.05
C ALA A 29 5.00 -15.78 -14.88
N MET A 30 4.09 -14.89 -15.28
CA MET A 30 4.42 -13.64 -16.00
C MET A 30 5.31 -12.71 -15.17
N VAL A 31 5.02 -12.57 -13.87
CA VAL A 31 5.84 -11.75 -12.95
C VAL A 31 7.22 -12.38 -12.69
N ALA A 32 7.28 -13.70 -12.56
CA ALA A 32 8.54 -14.43 -12.39
C ALA A 32 9.41 -14.38 -13.66
N GLU A 33 8.80 -14.51 -14.84
CA GLU A 33 9.46 -14.38 -16.14
C GLU A 33 9.93 -12.94 -16.39
N ALA A 34 9.17 -11.94 -15.98
CA ALA A 34 9.57 -10.54 -16.05
C ALA A 34 10.76 -10.21 -15.13
N LYS A 35 10.79 -10.79 -13.92
CA LYS A 35 11.94 -10.70 -13.00
C LYS A 35 13.17 -11.45 -13.53
N ALA A 36 13.00 -12.66 -14.07
CA ALA A 36 14.08 -13.48 -14.61
C ALA A 36 14.72 -12.88 -15.88
N ARG A 37 13.96 -12.11 -16.66
CA ARG A 37 14.44 -11.38 -17.84
C ARG A 37 15.08 -10.02 -17.50
N GLY A 38 15.13 -9.63 -16.22
CA GLY A 38 15.69 -8.35 -15.81
C GLY A 38 14.94 -7.15 -16.40
N LEU A 39 13.63 -7.28 -16.68
CA LEU A 39 12.84 -6.20 -17.25
C LEU A 39 12.76 -5.04 -16.25
N ALA A 40 13.36 -3.92 -16.63
CA ALA A 40 13.33 -2.69 -15.85
C ALA A 40 11.90 -2.14 -15.75
N LEU A 41 11.63 -1.38 -14.68
CA LEU A 41 10.37 -0.65 -14.45
C LEU A 41 9.99 0.22 -15.67
N THR A 42 11.00 0.71 -16.39
CA THR A 42 10.94 1.45 -17.66
C THR A 42 11.89 0.81 -18.68
N GLY A 43 11.48 0.74 -19.96
CA GLY A 43 12.28 0.13 -21.04
C GLY A 43 11.41 -0.40 -22.19
N PRO A 44 12.00 -0.80 -23.34
CA PRO A 44 11.27 -1.12 -24.58
C PRO A 44 10.27 -2.27 -24.45
N ASP A 45 10.38 -3.14 -23.43
CA ASP A 45 9.45 -4.23 -23.10
C ASP A 45 9.03 -4.20 -21.61
N GLY A 46 9.11 -3.04 -20.95
CA GLY A 46 8.87 -2.88 -19.51
C GLY A 46 7.40 -3.01 -19.07
N LEU A 47 7.19 -3.22 -17.77
CA LEU A 47 5.87 -3.42 -17.14
C LEU A 47 4.90 -2.24 -17.42
N LEU A 48 5.42 -1.01 -17.45
CA LEU A 48 4.64 0.19 -17.77
C LEU A 48 4.05 0.14 -19.17
N LYS A 49 4.79 -0.33 -20.18
CA LYS A 49 4.30 -0.44 -21.56
C LYS A 49 3.14 -1.44 -21.68
N LEU A 50 3.21 -2.57 -20.95
CA LEU A 50 2.11 -3.53 -20.87
C LEU A 50 0.90 -2.96 -20.13
N PHE A 51 1.13 -2.17 -19.09
CA PHE A 51 0.07 -1.52 -18.34
C PHE A 51 -0.65 -0.44 -19.16
N THR A 52 0.11 0.47 -19.79
CA THR A 52 -0.40 1.50 -20.70
C THR A 52 -1.20 0.88 -21.85
N LYS A 53 -0.70 -0.21 -22.46
CA LYS A 53 -1.43 -0.96 -23.48
C LYS A 53 -2.79 -1.42 -22.98
N ASN A 54 -2.81 -2.15 -21.85
CA ASN A 54 -4.04 -2.72 -21.31
C ASN A 54 -5.07 -1.64 -20.93
N VAL A 55 -4.65 -0.52 -20.35
CA VAL A 55 -5.58 0.57 -19.98
C VAL A 55 -6.19 1.19 -21.24
N LEU A 56 -5.38 1.52 -22.25
CA LEU A 56 -5.86 2.11 -23.50
C LEU A 56 -6.82 1.19 -24.25
N GLU A 57 -6.50 -0.10 -24.36
CA GLU A 57 -7.37 -1.07 -25.04
C GLU A 57 -8.69 -1.29 -24.30
N THR A 58 -8.67 -1.36 -22.96
CA THR A 58 -9.90 -1.45 -22.17
C THR A 58 -10.76 -0.21 -22.42
N ALA A 59 -10.19 0.99 -22.32
CA ALA A 59 -10.96 2.22 -22.44
C ALA A 59 -11.53 2.43 -23.85
N LEU A 60 -10.79 2.07 -24.90
CA LEU A 60 -11.29 2.05 -26.27
C LEU A 60 -12.41 1.02 -26.50
N ASN A 61 -12.35 -0.13 -25.82
CA ASN A 61 -13.42 -1.12 -25.87
C ASN A 61 -14.68 -0.63 -25.16
N GLU A 62 -14.55 0.14 -24.08
CA GLU A 62 -15.69 0.77 -23.40
C GLU A 62 -16.33 1.86 -24.25
N GLU A 63 -15.53 2.77 -24.85
CA GLU A 63 -16.05 3.75 -25.82
C GLU A 63 -16.83 3.07 -26.96
N MET A 64 -16.36 1.89 -27.41
CA MET A 64 -17.05 1.10 -28.43
C MET A 64 -18.36 0.48 -27.91
N THR A 65 -18.41 0.03 -26.65
CA THR A 65 -19.65 -0.46 -26.03
C THR A 65 -20.68 0.67 -25.95
N GLU A 66 -20.25 1.86 -25.52
CA GLU A 66 -21.09 3.06 -25.43
C GLU A 66 -21.59 3.50 -26.81
N HIS A 67 -20.71 3.58 -27.80
CA HIS A 67 -21.05 3.94 -29.19
C HIS A 67 -22.07 2.98 -29.82
N LEU A 68 -21.96 1.68 -29.53
CA LEU A 68 -22.86 0.67 -30.06
C LEU A 68 -24.11 0.45 -29.19
N GLY A 69 -24.10 0.90 -27.94
CA GLY A 69 -25.16 0.69 -26.95
C GLY A 69 -25.27 -0.73 -26.43
N HIS A 70 -24.25 -1.59 -26.63
CA HIS A 70 -24.26 -2.98 -26.17
C HIS A 70 -22.86 -3.57 -26.00
N ASP A 71 -22.74 -4.56 -25.11
CA ASP A 71 -21.50 -5.28 -24.89
C ASP A 71 -21.12 -6.22 -26.03
N LYS A 72 -19.83 -6.60 -26.07
CA LYS A 72 -19.31 -7.58 -27.03
C LYS A 72 -20.12 -8.88 -26.92
N ASN A 73 -20.64 -9.36 -28.06
CA ASN A 73 -21.47 -10.57 -28.16
C ASN A 73 -22.79 -10.51 -27.36
N ARG A 74 -23.27 -9.32 -26.99
CA ARG A 74 -24.51 -9.11 -26.23
C ARG A 74 -25.48 -8.16 -26.94
N ALA A 75 -25.46 -8.13 -28.27
CA ALA A 75 -26.40 -7.32 -29.04
C ALA A 75 -27.83 -7.87 -28.89
N ASP A 76 -28.78 -7.00 -28.54
CA ASP A 76 -30.20 -7.36 -28.45
C ASP A 76 -30.79 -7.61 -29.85
N PRO A 77 -31.46 -8.75 -30.10
CA PRO A 77 -32.11 -9.05 -31.37
C PRO A 77 -33.20 -8.04 -31.79
N GLY A 78 -33.74 -7.23 -30.88
CA GLY A 78 -34.78 -6.24 -31.16
C GLY A 78 -34.29 -4.83 -31.55
N ARG A 79 -32.99 -4.62 -31.68
CA ARG A 79 -32.40 -3.27 -31.85
C ARG A 79 -32.57 -2.71 -33.28
N GLU A 80 -32.73 -1.39 -33.39
CA GLU A 80 -32.83 -0.69 -34.68
C GLU A 80 -31.48 -0.55 -35.41
N SER A 81 -30.37 -0.42 -34.67
CA SER A 81 -29.03 -0.26 -35.26
C SER A 81 -28.47 -1.58 -35.78
N THR A 82 -28.02 -1.64 -37.04
CA THR A 82 -27.32 -2.82 -37.61
C THR A 82 -25.81 -2.79 -37.38
N ASN A 83 -25.29 -1.76 -36.71
CA ASN A 83 -23.85 -1.60 -36.51
C ASN A 83 -23.31 -2.52 -35.41
N VAL A 84 -22.29 -3.31 -35.73
CA VAL A 84 -21.70 -4.31 -34.82
C VAL A 84 -20.19 -4.16 -34.78
N ARG A 85 -19.56 -4.69 -33.73
CA ARG A 85 -18.10 -4.80 -33.65
C ARG A 85 -17.58 -5.66 -34.82
N ASN A 86 -16.48 -5.22 -35.44
CA ASN A 86 -15.85 -5.86 -36.60
C ASN A 86 -14.32 -5.94 -36.42
N GLY A 87 -13.90 -6.64 -35.37
CA GLY A 87 -12.49 -6.85 -35.03
C GLY A 87 -11.79 -5.60 -34.50
N SER A 88 -10.46 -5.60 -34.58
CA SER A 88 -9.57 -4.51 -34.15
C SER A 88 -8.57 -4.14 -35.26
N ARG A 89 -7.87 -3.03 -35.07
CA ARG A 89 -6.72 -2.61 -35.87
C ARG A 89 -5.57 -2.26 -34.94
N SER A 90 -4.41 -2.84 -35.18
CA SER A 90 -3.20 -2.51 -34.45
C SER A 90 -2.69 -1.10 -34.80
N LYS A 91 -2.25 -0.38 -33.77
CA LYS A 91 -1.79 1.00 -33.84
C LYS A 91 -0.69 1.22 -32.83
N THR A 92 0.47 1.70 -33.28
CA THR A 92 1.53 2.16 -32.38
C THR A 92 1.30 3.61 -31.97
N VAL A 93 1.38 3.86 -30.67
CA VAL A 93 1.26 5.16 -30.02
C VAL A 93 2.52 5.44 -29.20
N LEU A 94 3.06 6.64 -29.33
CA LEU A 94 4.22 7.11 -28.56
C LEU A 94 3.73 7.75 -27.26
N SER A 95 4.14 7.17 -26.13
CA SER A 95 4.00 7.70 -24.78
C SER A 95 5.35 8.30 -24.34
N ASP A 96 5.32 9.42 -23.62
CA ASP A 96 6.55 10.06 -23.14
C ASP A 96 7.20 9.24 -22.00
N ALA A 97 6.44 8.39 -21.30
CA ALA A 97 6.90 7.56 -20.18
C ALA A 97 7.25 6.11 -20.59
N ALA A 98 6.46 5.51 -21.48
CA ALA A 98 6.60 4.10 -21.89
C ALA A 98 7.25 3.91 -23.28
N GLY A 99 7.50 5.00 -24.02
CA GLY A 99 7.98 4.93 -25.39
C GLY A 99 6.91 4.44 -26.37
N ASP A 100 7.30 3.73 -27.43
CA ASP A 100 6.36 3.19 -28.41
C ASP A 100 5.55 2.02 -27.82
N VAL A 101 4.23 2.19 -27.73
CA VAL A 101 3.27 1.19 -27.26
C VAL A 101 2.38 0.75 -28.42
N GLU A 102 2.25 -0.55 -28.67
CA GLU A 102 1.33 -1.10 -29.68
C GLU A 102 -0.01 -1.48 -29.04
N ILE A 103 -1.10 -0.91 -29.53
CA ILE A 103 -2.47 -1.12 -29.04
C ILE A 103 -3.40 -1.62 -30.15
N ASP A 104 -4.39 -2.43 -29.79
CA ASP A 104 -5.47 -2.89 -30.67
C ASP A 104 -6.73 -2.03 -30.51
N VAL A 105 -6.99 -1.19 -31.52
CA VAL A 105 -8.15 -0.28 -31.53
C VAL A 105 -9.37 -1.01 -32.09
N PRO A 106 -10.50 -1.11 -31.35
CA PRO A 106 -11.71 -1.78 -31.81
C PRO A 106 -12.35 -1.04 -32.98
N ARG A 107 -13.05 -1.79 -33.83
CA ARG A 107 -13.75 -1.28 -35.00
C ARG A 107 -15.21 -1.67 -35.00
N ASP A 108 -16.02 -0.80 -35.56
CA ASP A 108 -17.41 -1.06 -35.89
C ASP A 108 -17.56 -1.35 -37.39
N ARG A 109 -18.66 -2.01 -37.78
CA ARG A 109 -18.94 -2.39 -39.17
C ARG A 109 -19.25 -1.18 -40.04
N ALA A 110 -19.96 -0.19 -39.50
CA ALA A 110 -20.35 1.02 -40.20
C ALA A 110 -19.23 2.08 -40.29
N SER A 111 -18.10 1.87 -39.60
CA SER A 111 -16.98 2.82 -39.52
C SER A 111 -17.35 4.19 -38.95
N THR A 112 -18.42 4.27 -38.15
CA THR A 112 -18.91 5.50 -37.52
C THR A 112 -18.29 5.75 -36.16
N PHE A 113 -17.55 4.79 -35.59
CA PHE A 113 -16.88 4.96 -34.31
C PHE A 113 -15.78 6.02 -34.38
N GLU A 114 -15.86 7.04 -33.54
CA GLU A 114 -14.86 8.11 -33.38
C GLU A 114 -14.28 8.10 -31.96
N PRO A 115 -13.18 7.36 -31.71
CA PRO A 115 -12.59 7.25 -30.38
C PRO A 115 -12.08 8.61 -29.88
N GLN A 116 -12.32 8.89 -28.60
CA GLN A 116 -11.95 10.17 -27.97
C GLN A 116 -10.63 10.07 -27.20
N ILE A 117 -10.39 8.95 -26.52
CA ILE A 117 -9.16 8.67 -25.76
C ILE A 117 -7.95 8.58 -26.69
N VAL A 118 -8.07 7.84 -27.79
CA VAL A 118 -7.04 7.77 -28.83
C VAL A 118 -7.66 8.11 -30.18
N LYS A 119 -7.64 9.40 -30.55
CA LYS A 119 -8.27 9.86 -31.80
C LYS A 119 -7.73 9.15 -33.03
N LYS A 120 -8.56 9.07 -34.08
CA LYS A 120 -8.12 8.56 -35.39
C LYS A 120 -6.86 9.32 -35.83
N ARG A 121 -5.83 8.58 -36.26
CA ARG A 121 -4.52 9.10 -36.71
C ARG A 121 -3.64 9.76 -35.62
N GLN A 122 -4.10 9.93 -34.38
CA GLN A 122 -3.28 10.43 -33.28
C GLN A 122 -2.21 9.40 -32.90
N ARG A 123 -0.92 9.71 -33.10
CA ARG A 123 0.19 8.79 -32.81
C ARG A 123 0.96 9.11 -31.54
N ARG A 124 0.74 10.27 -30.93
CA ARG A 124 1.34 10.63 -29.65
C ARG A 124 0.24 10.76 -28.61
N LEU A 125 0.40 10.05 -27.51
CA LEU A 125 -0.48 10.15 -26.36
C LEU A 125 0.16 11.12 -25.39
N THR A 126 -0.59 12.15 -25.01
CA THR A 126 -0.40 12.78 -23.72
C THR A 126 -0.96 11.81 -22.70
N ASP A 127 -0.13 11.27 -21.81
CA ASP A 127 -0.39 10.15 -20.90
C ASP A 127 -1.60 10.37 -19.97
N VAL A 128 -2.83 10.35 -20.49
CA VAL A 128 -4.04 10.73 -19.75
C VAL A 128 -4.21 9.89 -18.49
N ASP A 129 -4.01 8.58 -18.57
CA ASP A 129 -4.20 7.69 -17.43
C ASP A 129 -3.11 7.87 -16.38
N GLU A 130 -1.84 7.97 -16.78
CA GLU A 130 -0.75 8.24 -15.84
C GLU A 130 -0.84 9.64 -15.24
N VAL A 131 -1.36 10.62 -15.98
CA VAL A 131 -1.65 11.97 -15.48
C VAL A 131 -2.85 11.93 -14.54
N VAL A 132 -3.93 11.21 -14.83
CA VAL A 132 -5.06 11.00 -13.90
C VAL A 132 -4.56 10.34 -12.61
N LEU A 133 -3.76 9.28 -12.72
CA LEU A 133 -3.16 8.58 -11.58
C LEU A 133 -2.18 9.45 -10.81
N SER A 134 -1.34 10.23 -11.49
CA SER A 134 -0.39 11.18 -10.90
C SER A 134 -1.12 12.30 -10.17
N LEU A 135 -2.17 12.87 -10.77
CA LEU A 135 -2.98 13.93 -10.16
C LEU A 135 -3.80 13.39 -8.98
N TYR A 136 -4.37 12.19 -9.10
CA TYR A 136 -5.07 11.51 -8.01
C TYR A 136 -4.12 11.15 -6.85
N ALA A 137 -2.94 10.60 -7.15
CA ALA A 137 -1.89 10.29 -6.17
C ALA A 137 -1.31 11.56 -5.52
N LYS A 138 -1.32 12.69 -6.23
CA LYS A 138 -0.99 14.03 -5.68
C LYS A 138 -2.12 14.62 -4.81
N GLY A 139 -3.24 13.91 -4.69
CA GLY A 139 -4.31 14.23 -3.76
C GLY A 139 -5.49 15.00 -4.36
N MET A 140 -5.55 15.16 -5.69
CA MET A 140 -6.70 15.80 -6.35
C MET A 140 -7.94 14.90 -6.30
N THR A 141 -9.10 15.52 -6.13
CA THR A 141 -10.41 14.86 -6.21
C THR A 141 -10.75 14.51 -7.67
N THR A 142 -11.62 13.53 -7.89
CA THR A 142 -12.05 13.14 -9.24
C THR A 142 -12.69 14.31 -10.02
N GLY A 143 -13.34 15.25 -9.31
CA GLY A 143 -13.87 16.49 -9.87
C GLY A 143 -12.78 17.50 -10.28
N GLU A 144 -11.75 17.69 -9.45
CA GLU A 144 -10.61 18.56 -9.78
C GLU A 144 -9.78 18.01 -10.93
N VAL A 145 -9.59 16.69 -10.97
CA VAL A 145 -8.93 16.01 -12.09
C VAL A 145 -9.73 16.25 -13.37
N SER A 146 -11.04 16.01 -13.35
CA SER A 146 -11.92 16.25 -14.51
C SER A 146 -11.87 17.71 -15.00
N ALA A 147 -11.92 18.69 -14.09
CA ALA A 147 -11.81 20.11 -14.43
C ALA A 147 -10.43 20.47 -15.01
N HIS A 148 -9.35 19.96 -14.43
CA HIS A 148 -7.98 20.16 -14.92
C HIS A 148 -7.79 19.57 -16.33
N PHE A 149 -8.45 18.47 -16.64
CA PHE A 149 -8.46 17.90 -18.00
C PHE A 149 -9.23 18.75 -19.00
N ALA A 150 -10.37 19.32 -18.59
CA ALA A 150 -11.14 20.25 -19.41
C ALA A 150 -10.35 21.53 -19.72
N ASP A 151 -9.67 22.10 -18.73
CA ASP A 151 -8.93 23.36 -18.85
C ASP A 151 -7.64 23.25 -19.67
N ILE A 152 -6.87 22.17 -19.50
CA ILE A 152 -5.54 22.03 -20.14
C ILE A 152 -5.61 21.28 -21.48
N TYR A 153 -6.45 20.25 -21.56
CA TYR A 153 -6.45 19.34 -22.71
C TYR A 153 -7.69 19.50 -23.61
N GLY A 154 -8.65 20.36 -23.23
CA GLY A 154 -9.91 20.53 -23.98
C GLY A 154 -10.72 19.25 -24.10
N ALA A 155 -10.43 18.26 -23.26
CA ALA A 155 -11.02 16.93 -23.26
C ALA A 155 -11.84 16.75 -21.98
N SER A 156 -13.14 16.47 -22.12
CA SER A 156 -14.00 16.17 -20.97
C SER A 156 -13.81 14.72 -20.55
N VAL A 157 -12.94 14.45 -19.57
CA VAL A 157 -12.93 13.15 -18.89
C VAL A 157 -14.06 13.16 -17.87
N SER A 158 -15.06 12.29 -18.05
CA SER A 158 -16.20 12.22 -17.12
C SER A 158 -15.75 11.77 -15.73
N LYS A 159 -16.49 12.17 -14.69
CA LYS A 159 -16.22 11.72 -13.32
C LYS A 159 -16.30 10.20 -13.20
N GLU A 160 -17.21 9.54 -13.93
CA GLU A 160 -17.25 8.06 -13.96
C GLU A 160 -15.98 7.46 -14.56
N THR A 161 -15.41 8.08 -15.60
CA THR A 161 -14.18 7.60 -16.23
C THR A 161 -12.98 7.71 -15.29
N VAL A 162 -12.85 8.83 -14.57
CA VAL A 162 -11.84 8.96 -13.51
C VAL A 162 -12.06 7.92 -12.41
N SER A 163 -13.31 7.67 -12.00
CA SER A 163 -13.63 6.66 -10.98
C SER A 163 -13.20 5.26 -11.42
N ARG A 164 -13.54 4.84 -12.64
CA ARG A 164 -13.15 3.53 -13.18
C ARG A 164 -11.64 3.34 -13.29
N ILE A 165 -10.91 4.39 -13.70
CA ILE A 165 -9.43 4.38 -13.71
C ILE A 165 -8.91 4.17 -12.28
N THR A 166 -9.48 4.86 -11.29
CA THR A 166 -9.09 4.68 -9.89
C THR A 166 -9.48 3.31 -9.33
N ASP A 167 -10.60 2.72 -9.74
CA ASP A 167 -11.06 1.40 -9.28
C ASP A 167 -10.09 0.28 -9.70
N LYS A 168 -9.49 0.39 -10.89
CA LYS A 168 -8.45 -0.54 -11.34
C LYS A 168 -7.22 -0.51 -10.43
N VAL A 169 -6.82 0.68 -9.96
CA VAL A 169 -5.71 0.85 -9.00
C VAL A 169 -6.07 0.25 -7.65
N VAL A 170 -7.32 0.34 -7.23
CA VAL A 170 -7.77 -0.27 -5.97
C VAL A 170 -7.60 -1.80 -6.03
N ALA A 171 -7.88 -2.43 -7.18
CA ALA A 171 -7.61 -3.85 -7.37
C ALA A 171 -6.12 -4.18 -7.26
N GLU A 172 -5.25 -3.43 -7.93
CA GLU A 172 -3.79 -3.61 -7.82
C GLU A 172 -3.25 -3.33 -6.43
N MET A 173 -3.81 -2.34 -5.74
CA MET A 173 -3.50 -2.05 -4.34
C MET A 173 -3.85 -3.25 -3.46
N ASN A 174 -4.99 -3.90 -3.68
CA ASN A 174 -5.37 -5.09 -2.91
C ASN A 174 -4.40 -6.26 -3.14
N ASP A 175 -3.99 -6.48 -4.39
CA ASP A 175 -2.98 -7.50 -4.71
C ASP A 175 -1.62 -7.15 -4.06
N TRP A 176 -1.23 -5.87 -4.08
CA TRP A 176 -0.01 -5.39 -3.43
C TRP A 176 -0.07 -5.54 -1.91
N VAL A 177 -1.21 -5.25 -1.27
CA VAL A 177 -1.42 -5.46 0.17
C VAL A 177 -1.32 -6.93 0.52
N GLY A 178 -1.84 -7.83 -0.32
CA GLY A 178 -1.80 -9.28 -0.11
C GLY A 178 -0.52 -9.98 -0.58
N ARG A 179 0.47 -9.23 -1.11
CA ARG A 179 1.66 -9.84 -1.73
C ARG A 179 2.48 -10.66 -0.74
N PRO A 180 3.12 -11.76 -1.20
CA PRO A 180 4.08 -12.50 -0.39
C PRO A 180 5.29 -11.61 -0.04
N LEU A 181 5.81 -11.79 1.16
CA LEU A 181 6.94 -11.07 1.73
C LEU A 181 8.13 -12.00 1.95
N ASP A 182 9.33 -11.42 2.01
CA ASP A 182 10.55 -12.16 2.34
C ASP A 182 10.46 -12.82 3.73
N SER A 183 11.19 -13.93 3.90
CA SER A 183 11.11 -14.71 5.12
C SER A 183 11.78 -14.03 6.33
N VAL A 184 12.79 -13.20 6.10
CA VAL A 184 13.58 -12.58 7.18
C VAL A 184 13.84 -11.11 6.86
N TYR A 185 13.61 -10.24 7.83
CA TYR A 185 13.95 -8.81 7.76
C TYR A 185 14.96 -8.44 8.83
N ALA A 186 15.95 -7.63 8.43
CA ALA A 186 16.95 -7.08 9.36
C ALA A 186 16.33 -6.06 10.31
N ALA A 187 15.41 -5.23 9.81
CA ALA A 187 14.65 -4.31 10.65
C ALA A 187 13.26 -4.07 10.07
N VAL A 188 12.26 -3.87 10.92
CA VAL A 188 10.93 -3.38 10.54
C VAL A 188 10.64 -2.12 11.33
N PHE A 189 10.40 -1.01 10.62
CA PHE A 189 10.03 0.27 11.20
C PHE A 189 8.51 0.40 11.18
N ILE A 190 7.91 0.71 12.32
CA ILE A 190 6.48 1.00 12.44
C ILE A 190 6.31 2.44 12.93
N ASP A 191 5.58 3.25 12.18
CA ASP A 191 5.24 4.62 12.54
C ASP A 191 3.80 4.94 12.15
N ALA A 192 3.19 5.89 12.84
CA ALA A 192 1.82 6.33 12.64
C ALA A 192 1.75 7.72 12.00
N VAL A 193 1.00 7.84 10.91
CA VAL A 193 0.58 9.14 10.37
C VAL A 193 -0.90 9.36 10.65
N HIS A 194 -1.21 10.46 11.34
CA HIS A 194 -2.59 10.84 11.58
C HIS A 194 -3.18 11.51 10.36
N VAL A 195 -4.30 10.97 9.87
CA VAL A 195 -5.03 11.48 8.71
C VAL A 195 -6.49 11.77 9.10
N LYS A 196 -7.09 12.79 8.48
CA LYS A 196 -8.51 13.11 8.68
C LYS A 196 -9.37 12.21 7.82
N VAL A 197 -10.20 11.39 8.44
CA VAL A 197 -11.15 10.48 7.75
C VAL A 197 -12.56 10.89 8.14
N ARG A 198 -13.46 10.92 7.17
CA ARG A 198 -14.90 11.14 7.39
C ARG A 198 -15.60 9.79 7.41
N ASP A 199 -16.16 9.46 8.56
CA ASP A 199 -16.99 8.28 8.76
C ASP A 199 -18.14 8.69 9.69
N GLY A 200 -19.22 9.18 9.07
CA GLY A 200 -20.24 10.01 9.73
C GLY A 200 -19.72 11.41 10.07
N GLN A 201 -18.75 11.49 11.00
CA GLN A 201 -18.04 12.71 11.38
C GLN A 201 -16.56 12.68 10.93
N VAL A 202 -15.95 13.86 10.77
CA VAL A 202 -14.52 13.98 10.45
C VAL A 202 -13.72 13.81 11.73
N ALA A 203 -12.89 12.76 11.78
CA ALA A 203 -12.01 12.47 12.90
C ALA A 203 -10.57 12.26 12.44
N ASN A 204 -9.60 12.57 13.30
CA ASN A 204 -8.22 12.16 13.08
C ASN A 204 -8.10 10.65 13.40
N ARG A 205 -7.65 9.87 12.43
CA ARG A 205 -7.36 8.44 12.60
C ARG A 205 -5.88 8.17 12.31
N PRO A 206 -5.20 7.36 13.11
CA PRO A 206 -3.83 6.95 12.81
C PRO A 206 -3.84 5.93 11.66
N VAL A 207 -2.87 6.06 10.75
CA VAL A 207 -2.52 5.05 9.75
C VAL A 207 -1.10 4.60 10.08
N TYR A 208 -0.93 3.33 10.39
CA TYR A 208 0.37 2.76 10.66
C TYR A 208 0.97 2.25 9.36
N ALA A 209 2.22 2.62 9.12
CA ALA A 209 3.02 2.11 8.03
C ALA A 209 4.12 1.22 8.59
N ALA A 210 4.29 0.03 8.00
CA ALA A 210 5.46 -0.81 8.25
C ALA A 210 6.43 -0.70 7.07
N ILE A 211 7.70 -0.40 7.35
CA ILE A 211 8.78 -0.44 6.36
C ILE A 211 9.80 -1.48 6.79
N GLY A 212 9.98 -2.51 5.97
CA GLY A 212 10.97 -3.55 6.17
C GLY A 212 12.30 -3.18 5.52
N VAL A 213 13.38 -3.59 6.17
CA VAL A 213 14.73 -3.59 5.64
C VAL A 213 15.13 -5.05 5.45
N THR A 214 15.37 -5.45 4.21
CA THR A 214 15.80 -6.81 3.89
C THR A 214 17.23 -7.05 4.38
N VAL A 215 17.67 -8.30 4.39
CA VAL A 215 19.06 -8.67 4.73
C VAL A 215 20.08 -8.04 3.78
N ASP A 216 19.68 -7.73 2.55
CA ASP A 216 20.51 -7.02 1.56
C ASP A 216 20.49 -5.49 1.74
N GLY A 217 19.76 -4.98 2.74
CA GLY A 217 19.67 -3.55 3.05
C GLY A 217 18.66 -2.78 2.20
N CYS A 218 17.85 -3.44 1.38
CA CYS A 218 16.78 -2.80 0.62
C CYS A 218 15.60 -2.44 1.53
N LYS A 219 15.01 -1.26 1.32
CA LYS A 219 13.84 -0.80 2.09
C LYS A 219 12.57 -0.95 1.26
N ASP A 220 11.54 -1.58 1.81
CA ASP A 220 10.22 -1.73 1.17
C ASP A 220 9.08 -1.49 2.17
N VAL A 221 7.95 -0.95 1.71
CA VAL A 221 6.75 -0.76 2.52
C VAL A 221 6.01 -2.09 2.62
N LEU A 222 5.97 -2.70 3.80
CA LEU A 222 5.35 -4.01 3.99
C LEU A 222 3.83 -3.92 4.02
N GLY A 223 3.28 -2.83 4.55
CA GLY A 223 1.84 -2.62 4.60
C GLY A 223 1.44 -1.31 5.27
N LEU A 224 0.14 -1.04 5.18
CA LEU A 224 -0.54 0.13 5.74
C LEU A 224 -1.82 -0.34 6.42
N TRP A 225 -2.05 0.08 7.65
CA TRP A 225 -3.23 -0.31 8.42
C TRP A 225 -3.85 0.90 9.09
N MET A 226 -5.17 1.04 8.98
CA MET A 226 -5.88 2.09 9.68
C MET A 226 -6.17 1.66 11.12
N GLY A 227 -5.83 2.51 12.08
CA GLY A 227 -6.26 2.36 13.46
C GLY A 227 -7.67 2.92 13.66
N VAL A 228 -8.49 2.18 14.43
CA VAL A 228 -9.86 2.57 14.80
C VAL A 228 -9.92 3.39 16.10
N GLY A 229 -8.76 3.81 16.61
CA GLY A 229 -8.63 4.63 17.83
C GLY A 229 -8.29 3.86 19.11
N SER A 230 -8.40 2.53 19.13
CA SER A 230 -7.87 1.69 20.22
C SER A 230 -6.64 0.91 19.75
N GLU A 231 -5.45 1.47 19.98
CA GLU A 231 -4.14 0.88 19.66
C GLU A 231 -3.78 -0.26 20.65
N GLY A 232 -4.70 -1.18 20.91
CA GLY A 232 -4.52 -2.25 21.88
C GLY A 232 -3.73 -3.44 21.33
N ALA A 233 -3.30 -4.34 22.21
CA ALA A 233 -2.57 -5.56 21.84
C ALA A 233 -3.25 -6.39 20.74
N LYS A 234 -4.59 -6.44 20.69
CA LYS A 234 -5.34 -7.15 19.63
C LYS A 234 -5.09 -6.58 18.23
N PHE A 235 -5.03 -5.25 18.12
CA PHE A 235 -4.76 -4.58 16.84
C PHE A 235 -3.34 -4.93 16.38
N TRP A 236 -2.35 -4.78 17.26
CA TRP A 236 -0.97 -5.13 16.92
C TRP A 236 -0.82 -6.60 16.57
N MET A 237 -1.49 -7.51 17.28
CA MET A 237 -1.46 -8.94 16.98
C MET A 237 -1.94 -9.20 15.56
N SER A 238 -3.03 -8.55 15.16
CA SER A 238 -3.56 -8.72 13.81
C SER A 238 -2.63 -8.18 12.71
N VAL A 239 -1.94 -7.05 12.95
CA VAL A 239 -0.94 -6.51 12.02
C VAL A 239 0.27 -7.45 11.88
N LEU A 240 0.81 -7.93 13.00
CA LEU A 240 1.99 -8.81 12.97
C LEU A 240 1.66 -10.20 12.41
N VAL A 241 0.46 -10.73 12.69
CA VAL A 241 -0.01 -12.00 12.12
C VAL A 241 -0.26 -11.86 10.61
N ASP A 242 -0.74 -10.73 10.11
CA ASP A 242 -0.83 -10.46 8.67
C ASP A 242 0.54 -10.57 8.00
N LEU A 243 1.54 -9.89 8.54
CA LEU A 243 2.93 -9.97 8.05
C LEU A 243 3.46 -11.41 8.08
N LYS A 244 3.21 -12.14 9.17
CA LYS A 244 3.61 -13.55 9.32
C LYS A 244 2.95 -14.45 8.29
N ASN A 245 1.65 -14.30 8.07
CA ASN A 245 0.88 -15.08 7.09
C ASN A 245 1.33 -14.80 5.65
N ARG A 246 1.84 -13.60 5.38
CA ARG A 246 2.40 -13.22 4.07
C ARG A 246 3.82 -13.75 3.85
N GLY A 247 4.44 -14.37 4.84
CA GLY A 247 5.70 -15.10 4.68
C GLY A 247 6.80 -14.73 5.69
N VAL A 248 6.61 -13.67 6.49
CA VAL A 248 7.64 -13.21 7.43
C VAL A 248 7.80 -14.19 8.59
N ARG A 249 8.93 -14.88 8.63
CA ARG A 249 9.26 -15.86 9.66
C ARG A 249 10.01 -15.25 10.83
N ASP A 250 10.88 -14.27 10.56
CA ASP A 250 11.67 -13.63 11.60
C ASP A 250 11.99 -12.16 11.28
N VAL A 251 12.13 -11.37 12.32
CA VAL A 251 12.48 -9.96 12.28
C VAL A 251 13.54 -9.72 13.36
N LEU A 252 14.74 -9.29 12.98
CA LEU A 252 15.81 -9.07 13.97
C LEU A 252 15.50 -7.85 14.86
N PHE A 253 15.10 -6.73 14.25
CA PHE A 253 14.72 -5.51 14.95
C PHE A 253 13.34 -5.04 14.57
N LEU A 254 12.51 -4.69 15.55
CA LEU A 254 11.28 -3.94 15.32
C LEU A 254 11.39 -2.57 15.99
N VAL A 255 11.43 -1.53 15.17
CA VAL A 255 11.68 -0.15 15.60
C VAL A 255 10.39 0.65 15.58
N CYS A 256 9.96 1.19 16.74
CA CYS A 256 8.70 1.93 16.86
C CYS A 256 8.78 3.11 17.86
N ASP A 257 7.77 3.98 17.87
CA ASP A 257 7.66 5.11 18.83
C ASP A 257 6.93 4.68 20.12
N GLY A 258 7.49 3.72 20.88
CA GLY A 258 6.99 3.34 22.20
C GLY A 258 5.50 2.95 22.25
N LEU A 259 5.03 2.22 21.21
CA LEU A 259 3.62 1.90 21.02
C LEU A 259 3.14 0.91 22.08
N LYS A 260 2.13 1.31 22.87
CA LYS A 260 1.63 0.50 23.99
C LYS A 260 1.14 -0.86 23.53
N GLY A 261 1.54 -1.91 24.25
CA GLY A 261 1.13 -3.30 23.98
C GLY A 261 1.77 -3.93 22.74
N LEU A 262 2.50 -3.18 21.90
CA LEU A 262 3.23 -3.75 20.78
C LEU A 262 4.37 -4.67 21.24
N PRO A 263 5.22 -4.31 22.23
CA PRO A 263 6.32 -5.19 22.65
C PRO A 263 5.85 -6.58 23.12
N GLU A 264 4.78 -6.64 23.91
CA GLU A 264 4.18 -7.89 24.39
C GLU A 264 3.66 -8.76 23.24
N VAL A 265 3.09 -8.13 22.22
CA VAL A 265 2.59 -8.83 21.02
C VAL A 265 3.73 -9.35 20.16
N VAL A 266 4.81 -8.57 20.01
CA VAL A 266 6.00 -8.99 19.25
C VAL A 266 6.57 -10.27 19.83
N ALA A 267 6.73 -10.34 21.16
CA ALA A 267 7.23 -11.53 21.84
C ALA A 267 6.39 -12.80 21.58
N ASN A 268 5.09 -12.65 21.30
CA ASN A 268 4.21 -13.77 20.94
C ASN A 268 4.34 -14.19 19.46
N VAL A 269 4.61 -13.25 18.55
CA VAL A 269 4.66 -13.52 17.10
C VAL A 269 6.06 -13.96 16.65
N TRP A 270 7.08 -13.24 17.12
CA TRP A 270 8.50 -13.43 16.86
C TRP A 270 9.30 -13.28 18.17
N PRO A 271 9.49 -14.37 18.94
CA PRO A 271 10.08 -14.30 20.28
C PRO A 271 11.55 -13.83 20.33
N GLN A 272 12.27 -13.90 19.22
CA GLN A 272 13.67 -13.50 19.12
C GLN A 272 13.86 -12.04 18.67
N THR A 273 12.77 -11.36 18.28
CA THR A 273 12.83 -9.97 17.82
C THR A 273 13.19 -9.02 18.94
N ILE A 274 14.17 -8.16 18.68
CA ILE A 274 14.51 -7.05 19.57
C ILE A 274 13.57 -5.88 19.27
N VAL A 275 12.75 -5.51 20.23
CA VAL A 275 11.90 -4.33 20.15
C VAL A 275 12.72 -3.11 20.57
N GLN A 276 12.84 -2.16 19.65
CA GLN A 276 13.67 -0.98 19.81
C GLN A 276 12.81 0.29 19.78
N THR A 277 12.96 1.13 20.80
CA THR A 277 12.41 2.50 20.76
C THR A 277 13.19 3.32 19.75
N CYS A 278 12.46 3.97 18.84
CA CYS A 278 13.03 4.76 17.77
C CYS A 278 13.76 6.00 18.32
N VAL A 279 15.08 6.05 18.14
CA VAL A 279 15.95 7.15 18.61
C VAL A 279 15.46 8.53 18.14
N VAL A 280 15.05 8.65 16.88
CA VAL A 280 14.58 9.93 16.32
C VAL A 280 13.28 10.38 16.97
N HIS A 281 12.36 9.46 17.26
CA HIS A 281 11.13 9.77 17.98
C HIS A 281 11.41 10.14 19.43
N LEU A 282 12.32 9.42 20.10
CA LEU A 282 12.74 9.72 21.47
C LEU A 282 13.35 11.13 21.60
N ILE A 283 14.21 11.50 20.65
CA ILE A 283 14.78 12.86 20.55
C ILE A 283 13.67 13.89 20.26
N ARG A 284 12.74 13.61 19.35
CA ARG A 284 11.63 14.52 19.04
C ARG A 284 10.72 14.74 20.26
N ASN A 285 10.42 13.68 21.00
CA ASN A 285 9.62 13.72 22.22
C ASN A 285 10.35 14.49 23.35
N THR A 286 11.68 14.40 23.40
CA THR A 286 12.51 15.22 24.31
C THR A 286 12.25 16.72 24.11
N PHE A 287 12.30 17.22 22.87
CA PHE A 287 12.13 18.65 22.59
C PHE A 287 10.70 19.16 22.77
N ARG A 288 9.71 18.28 22.96
CA ARG A 288 8.35 18.67 23.39
C ARG A 288 8.27 19.02 24.88
N LEU A 289 9.24 18.54 25.68
CA LEU A 289 9.28 18.70 27.15
C LEU A 289 10.28 19.78 27.59
N VAL A 290 11.06 20.33 26.65
CA VAL A 290 12.15 21.27 26.91
C VAL A 290 11.82 22.63 26.30
N GLY A 291 12.12 23.70 27.04
CA GLY A 291 11.92 25.07 26.59
C GLY A 291 12.84 25.42 25.42
N ARG A 292 12.33 26.18 24.43
CA ARG A 292 13.08 26.53 23.20
C ARG A 292 14.45 27.17 23.44
N GLN A 293 14.56 28.00 24.48
CA GLN A 293 15.81 28.68 24.85
C GLN A 293 16.96 27.70 25.22
N ASP A 294 16.63 26.49 25.65
CA ASP A 294 17.59 25.48 26.11
C ASP A 294 17.86 24.41 25.03
N TRP A 295 17.21 24.49 23.86
CA TRP A 295 17.27 23.44 22.83
C TRP A 295 18.69 23.15 22.34
N ASP A 296 19.50 24.16 22.06
CA ASP A 296 20.86 23.95 21.56
C ASP A 296 21.76 23.29 22.61
N ALA A 297 21.59 23.65 23.88
CA ALA A 297 22.34 23.05 24.97
C ALA A 297 21.91 21.59 25.18
N VAL A 298 20.61 21.35 25.31
CA VAL A 298 20.07 19.99 25.45
C VAL A 298 20.46 19.11 24.26
N LYS A 299 20.39 19.63 23.02
CA LYS A 299 20.81 18.89 21.81
C LYS A 299 22.26 18.40 21.89
N ARG A 300 23.18 19.23 22.41
CA ARG A 300 24.57 18.84 22.62
C ARG A 300 24.68 17.78 23.71
N ASP A 301 23.95 17.94 24.81
CA ASP A 301 24.06 17.08 25.99
C ASP A 301 23.39 15.70 25.80
N ILE A 302 22.36 15.58 24.95
CA ILE A 302 21.74 14.27 24.64
C ILE A 302 22.53 13.46 23.60
N LYS A 303 23.39 14.11 22.81
CA LYS A 303 24.14 13.46 21.72
C LYS A 303 25.05 12.34 22.20
N PRO A 304 25.82 12.51 23.29
CA PRO A 304 26.65 11.44 23.85
C PRO A 304 25.89 10.15 24.17
N ILE A 305 24.60 10.22 24.51
CA ILE A 305 23.80 9.04 24.89
C ILE A 305 23.62 8.10 23.68
N TYR A 306 23.10 8.60 22.57
CA TYR A 306 22.85 7.77 21.38
C TYR A 306 24.05 7.62 20.44
N ALA A 307 25.12 8.39 20.67
CA ALA A 307 26.39 8.23 19.98
C ALA A 307 27.43 7.44 20.80
N ALA A 308 27.05 6.93 21.97
CA ALA A 308 27.92 6.19 22.86
C ALA A 308 28.50 4.94 22.17
N PRO A 309 29.76 4.56 22.44
CA PRO A 309 30.34 3.35 21.86
C PRO A 309 29.69 2.05 22.38
N ASN A 310 29.16 2.06 23.60
CA ASN A 310 28.55 0.90 24.26
C ASN A 310 27.50 1.34 25.30
N PRO A 311 26.68 0.41 25.82
CA PRO A 311 25.65 0.70 26.81
C PRO A 311 26.15 1.42 28.07
N ASN A 312 27.31 1.06 28.60
CA ASN A 312 27.87 1.66 29.82
C ASN A 312 28.20 3.14 29.62
N ALA A 313 28.81 3.49 28.48
CA ALA A 313 29.09 4.88 28.13
C ALA A 313 27.81 5.69 27.93
N ALA A 314 26.74 5.08 27.38
CA ALA A 314 25.44 5.73 27.26
C ALA A 314 24.82 6.02 28.63
N LEU A 315 24.94 5.08 29.57
CA LEU A 315 24.43 5.23 30.93
C LEU A 315 25.12 6.38 31.69
N ILE A 316 26.45 6.47 31.58
CA ILE A 316 27.22 7.59 32.15
C ILE A 316 26.72 8.92 31.57
N ALA A 317 26.58 9.01 30.26
CA ALA A 317 26.05 10.21 29.61
C ALA A 317 24.60 10.53 30.03
N MET A 318 23.79 9.52 30.32
CA MET A 318 22.41 9.69 30.81
C MET A 318 22.40 10.26 32.24
N ASP A 319 23.31 9.82 33.11
CA ASP A 319 23.43 10.34 34.47
C ASP A 319 23.98 11.78 34.47
N GLU A 320 24.93 12.10 33.61
CA GLU A 320 25.41 13.49 33.39
C GLU A 320 24.28 14.42 32.91
N LEU A 321 23.42 13.92 32.02
CA LEU A 321 22.23 14.65 31.56
C LEU A 321 21.26 14.92 32.72
N ASP A 322 21.02 13.91 33.57
CA ASP A 322 20.14 14.01 34.74
C ASP A 322 20.69 14.99 35.78
N GLU A 323 21.98 14.95 36.08
CA GLU A 323 22.61 15.90 37.01
C GLU A 323 22.42 17.36 36.55
N LYS A 324 22.62 17.61 35.24
CA LYS A 324 22.52 18.94 34.66
C LYS A 324 21.08 19.42 34.49
N TRP A 325 20.19 18.57 33.98
CA TRP A 325 18.85 18.97 33.54
C TRP A 325 17.72 18.40 34.39
N GLY A 326 17.95 17.37 35.19
CA GLY A 326 16.91 16.64 35.93
C GLY A 326 16.07 17.49 36.86
N ARG A 327 16.68 18.51 37.50
CA ARG A 327 15.93 19.49 38.32
C ARG A 327 14.96 20.35 37.51
N LYS A 328 15.34 20.75 36.30
CA LYS A 328 14.56 21.65 35.44
C LYS A 328 13.58 20.90 34.54
N TYR A 329 14.00 19.74 34.04
CA TYR A 329 13.29 18.93 33.05
C TYR A 329 13.15 17.47 33.50
N ALA A 330 12.65 17.23 34.72
CA ALA A 330 12.43 15.89 35.26
C ALA A 330 11.59 14.99 34.34
N ALA A 331 10.63 15.56 33.59
CA ALA A 331 9.83 14.82 32.62
C ALA A 331 10.66 14.28 31.43
N MET A 332 11.66 15.04 30.97
CA MET A 332 12.60 14.58 29.95
C MET A 332 13.41 13.40 30.46
N ILE A 333 13.94 13.48 31.68
CA ILE A 333 14.72 12.38 32.26
C ILE A 333 13.87 11.12 32.39
N ARG A 334 12.63 11.24 32.90
CA ARG A 334 11.70 10.11 32.97
C ARG A 334 11.39 9.51 31.60
N LEU A 335 11.25 10.32 30.56
CA LEU A 335 11.03 9.83 29.19
C LEU A 335 12.17 8.89 28.74
N TRP A 336 13.43 9.29 28.94
CA TRP A 336 14.58 8.48 28.58
C TRP A 336 14.72 7.24 29.46
N ARG A 337 14.58 7.38 30.79
CA ARG A 337 14.68 6.24 31.73
C ARG A 337 13.59 5.19 31.47
N ASN A 338 12.36 5.59 31.15
CA ASN A 338 11.28 4.66 30.83
C ASN A 338 11.50 3.91 29.52
N ALA A 339 12.18 4.52 28.55
CA ALA A 339 12.49 3.91 27.27
C ALA A 339 13.80 3.12 27.27
N TRP A 340 14.55 3.09 28.39
CA TRP A 340 15.95 2.69 28.42
C TRP A 340 16.19 1.27 27.91
N GLU A 341 15.43 0.29 28.43
CA GLU A 341 15.54 -1.13 28.04
C GLU A 341 15.27 -1.36 26.55
N GLU A 342 14.36 -0.59 25.96
CA GLU A 342 14.06 -0.65 24.53
C GLU A 342 14.97 0.29 23.71
N PHE A 343 15.68 1.22 24.34
CA PHE A 343 16.56 2.17 23.69
C PHE A 343 17.97 1.62 23.53
N VAL A 344 18.50 0.93 24.53
CA VAL A 344 19.90 0.49 24.57
C VAL A 344 20.28 -0.59 23.55
N PRO A 345 19.44 -1.56 23.16
CA PRO A 345 19.87 -2.74 22.40
C PRO A 345 20.65 -2.45 21.11
N PHE A 346 20.33 -1.39 20.36
CA PHE A 346 21.10 -1.04 19.15
C PHE A 346 22.57 -0.68 19.43
N LEU A 347 22.94 -0.30 20.65
CA LEU A 347 24.31 0.02 21.04
C LEU A 347 25.24 -1.20 21.13
N ASP A 348 24.69 -2.42 21.10
CA ASP A 348 25.49 -3.65 21.05
C ASP A 348 26.05 -3.97 19.66
N TYR A 349 25.64 -3.20 18.64
CA TYR A 349 25.97 -3.46 17.24
C TYR A 349 26.99 -2.48 16.69
N ASP A 350 27.62 -2.79 15.56
CA ASP A 350 28.58 -1.89 14.91
C ASP A 350 27.90 -0.62 14.35
N VAL A 351 28.70 0.44 14.17
CA VAL A 351 28.22 1.77 13.75
C VAL A 351 27.44 1.73 12.43
N GLU A 352 27.81 0.83 11.52
CA GLU A 352 27.15 0.59 10.24
C GLU A 352 25.70 0.14 10.44
N ILE A 353 25.47 -0.81 11.35
CA ILE A 353 24.13 -1.32 11.70
C ILE A 353 23.34 -0.23 12.40
N ARG A 354 23.97 0.49 13.35
CA ARG A 354 23.34 1.62 14.04
C ARG A 354 22.86 2.70 13.08
N ARG A 355 23.64 3.02 12.03
CA ARG A 355 23.23 4.00 11.01
C ARG A 355 21.96 3.59 10.29
N VAL A 356 21.78 2.29 10.02
CA VAL A 356 20.56 1.77 9.39
C VAL A 356 19.38 1.84 10.35
N ILE A 357 19.54 1.36 11.58
CA ILE A 357 18.49 1.32 12.63
C ILE A 357 18.05 2.73 13.05
N CYS A 358 18.98 3.68 13.16
CA CYS A 358 18.68 5.05 13.55
C CYS A 358 18.17 5.93 12.39
N SER A 359 18.20 5.44 11.15
CA SER A 359 17.72 6.22 9.99
C SER A 359 16.22 6.06 9.76
N THR A 360 15.46 7.04 10.21
CA THR A 360 14.01 7.14 9.93
C THR A 360 13.70 7.78 8.58
N ASN A 361 14.70 8.10 7.76
CA ASN A 361 14.51 8.84 6.50
C ASN A 361 13.45 8.24 5.58
N ALA A 362 13.38 6.90 5.49
CA ALA A 362 12.41 6.22 4.63
C ALA A 362 10.97 6.44 5.13
N ILE A 363 10.73 6.20 6.42
CA ILE A 363 9.39 6.34 7.01
C ILE A 363 8.98 7.80 7.15
N GLU A 364 9.92 8.70 7.42
CA GLU A 364 9.67 10.15 7.45
C GLU A 364 9.38 10.71 6.07
N SER A 365 10.12 10.28 5.03
CA SER A 365 9.87 10.66 3.65
C SER A 365 8.49 10.18 3.20
N LEU A 366 8.12 8.93 3.54
CA LEU A 366 6.79 8.38 3.30
C LEU A 366 5.72 9.22 4.03
N ASN A 367 5.89 9.47 5.32
CA ASN A 367 4.96 10.26 6.13
C ASN A 367 4.84 11.71 5.65
N ALA A 368 5.92 12.32 5.16
CA ALA A 368 5.90 13.66 4.58
C ALA A 368 5.07 13.69 3.28
N ARG A 369 5.19 12.68 2.42
CA ARG A 369 4.38 12.54 1.21
C ARG A 369 2.90 12.35 1.55
N TYR A 370 2.57 11.48 2.52
CA TYR A 370 1.19 11.31 2.99
C TYR A 370 0.61 12.62 3.53
N ARG A 371 1.32 13.31 4.42
CA ARG A 371 0.86 14.61 4.96
C ARG A 371 0.61 15.64 3.86
N ARG A 372 1.43 15.67 2.81
CA ARG A 372 1.24 16.57 1.67
C ARG A 372 -0.06 16.23 0.92
N ALA A 373 -0.28 14.96 0.60
CA ALA A 373 -1.49 14.50 -0.08
C ALA A 373 -2.76 14.75 0.76
N VAL A 374 -2.71 14.49 2.07
CA VAL A 374 -3.83 14.73 3.01
C VAL A 374 -4.18 16.22 3.09
N ARG A 375 -3.16 17.10 3.16
CA ARG A 375 -3.40 18.56 3.23
C ARG A 375 -4.09 19.09 1.99
N ALA A 376 -3.78 18.56 0.81
CA ALA A 376 -4.44 18.96 -0.44
C ALA A 376 -5.93 18.55 -0.43
N ARG A 377 -6.24 17.34 0.07
CA ARG A 377 -7.60 16.76 0.05
C ARG A 377 -8.51 17.22 1.20
N GLY A 378 -7.93 17.69 2.30
CA GLY A 378 -8.64 18.10 3.53
C GLY A 378 -9.10 16.92 4.41
N HIS A 379 -9.85 15.96 3.85
CA HIS A 379 -10.26 14.71 4.51
C HIS A 379 -10.53 13.58 3.49
N PHE A 380 -10.39 12.33 3.92
CA PHE A 380 -10.77 11.17 3.12
C PHE A 380 -12.27 10.86 3.28
N PRO A 381 -13.00 10.53 2.19
CA PRO A 381 -14.45 10.31 2.22
C PRO A 381 -14.88 8.94 2.78
N THR A 382 -14.00 7.94 2.73
CA THR A 382 -14.18 6.57 3.27
C THR A 382 -12.85 6.08 3.82
N GLU A 383 -12.77 4.85 4.35
CA GLU A 383 -11.53 4.24 4.81
C GLU A 383 -10.68 3.77 3.61
N PRO A 384 -9.59 4.47 3.20
CA PRO A 384 -8.79 4.10 2.02
C PRO A 384 -7.87 2.89 2.23
N PHE A 385 -7.72 2.42 3.47
CA PHE A 385 -6.79 1.37 3.84
C PHE A 385 -7.53 0.24 4.55
N PRO A 386 -7.03 -1.01 4.48
CA PRO A 386 -7.61 -2.12 5.24
C PRO A 386 -7.74 -1.75 6.71
N VAL A 387 -8.95 -1.88 7.24
CA VAL A 387 -9.23 -1.71 8.67
C VAL A 387 -9.13 -3.06 9.33
N VAL A 388 -8.16 -3.19 10.22
CA VAL A 388 -7.98 -4.43 10.96
C VAL A 388 -8.91 -4.40 12.16
N GLY A 389 -10.05 -5.09 12.05
CA GLY A 389 -11.04 -5.19 13.13
C GLY A 389 -12.51 -5.24 12.68
N SER A 390 -12.85 -4.89 11.44
CA SER A 390 -14.22 -4.96 10.92
C SER A 390 -14.44 -6.24 10.11
N GLY A 391 -14.62 -7.35 10.82
CA GLY A 391 -15.32 -8.52 10.27
C GLY A 391 -14.58 -9.29 9.19
N TRP A 392 -13.96 -10.37 9.61
CA TRP A 392 -14.01 -11.64 8.88
C TRP A 392 -15.39 -11.77 8.21
N ARG A 393 -15.47 -11.70 6.88
CA ARG A 393 -16.69 -12.15 6.20
C ARG A 393 -16.83 -13.63 6.56
N ARG A 394 -17.90 -13.96 7.27
CA ARG A 394 -18.34 -15.35 7.44
C ARG A 394 -18.58 -15.91 6.04
N HIS A 395 -17.65 -16.71 5.54
CA HIS A 395 -18.03 -17.79 4.66
C HIS A 395 -18.61 -18.88 5.55
N ALA A 396 -19.88 -19.16 5.37
CA ALA A 396 -20.53 -20.32 5.96
C ALA A 396 -19.77 -21.58 5.50
N GLY A 397 -19.29 -22.35 6.46
CA GLY A 397 -18.47 -23.54 6.25
C GLY A 397 -17.50 -23.70 7.41
N GLY A 398 -17.97 -24.37 8.46
CA GLY A 398 -17.27 -24.51 9.73
C GLY A 398 -15.90 -25.19 9.60
N VAL A 399 -14.98 -24.77 10.45
CA VAL A 399 -13.79 -25.54 10.78
C VAL A 399 -14.02 -26.12 12.17
N GLU A 400 -14.24 -27.42 12.22
CA GLU A 400 -14.17 -28.20 13.45
C GLU A 400 -12.76 -28.08 14.03
N VAL A 401 -12.71 -27.65 15.29
CA VAL A 401 -11.51 -27.67 16.12
C VAL A 401 -11.37 -29.08 16.66
N LEU A 402 -10.48 -29.88 16.08
CA LEU A 402 -9.97 -31.06 16.78
C LEU A 402 -8.78 -30.62 17.63
N ASN A 403 -9.06 -30.40 18.92
CA ASN A 403 -8.10 -30.20 19.98
C ASN A 403 -8.33 -31.30 21.02
N GLU A 404 -7.55 -32.37 20.94
CA GLU A 404 -7.24 -33.29 22.03
C GLU A 404 -5.75 -33.63 21.82
N GLY A 405 -4.83 -33.54 22.77
CA GLY A 405 -4.87 -33.51 24.22
C GLY A 405 -3.53 -34.13 24.65
N ALA A 406 -2.81 -33.50 25.56
CA ALA A 406 -1.46 -33.90 25.96
C ALA A 406 -1.45 -35.17 26.85
N GLY A 407 -0.60 -36.15 26.48
CA GLY A 407 0.15 -37.13 27.32
C GLY A 407 -0.65 -38.19 28.14
N PRO A 408 0.02 -39.15 28.82
CA PRO A 408 1.45 -39.52 28.81
C PRO A 408 1.72 -41.05 28.63
N ARG A 409 2.92 -41.41 28.15
CA ARG A 409 3.77 -42.52 28.64
C ARG A 409 5.11 -42.54 27.91
#